data_AF-A0A960S2X9-F1
#
_entry.id   AF-A0A960S2X9-F1
#
_cell.length_a   1.000
_cell.length_b   1.000
_cell.length_c   1.000
_cell.angle_alpha   90.00
_cell.angle_beta   90.00
_cell.angle_gamma   90.00
#
_symmetry.space_group_name_H-M   'P 1'
#
loop_
_entity.id
_entity.type
_entity.pdbx_description
1 polymer ?
#
loop_
_entity_poly.entity_id
_entity_poly.type
_entity_poly.pdbx_seq_one_letter_code
_entity_poly.pdbx_strand_id
1 'polypeptide(L)'
;MATTQFWSQKLFERRDSLKISYDGVARKCNVSERSAKYYIKRDIDAGYISRKKSQYCHPIFKRLCDGKNIYFLTKKGKSYLGRGDKQSPPSSFSLNNNRKVMYDLHLSLSQLDVD
;
A
#
# COMPACT_ATOMS: atom_id res chain seq x y z
N MET A 1 20.16 12.41 4.54
CA MET A 1 18.82 12.25 3.92
C MET A 1 17.79 12.32 5.03
N ALA A 2 16.86 13.28 4.99
CA ALA A 2 15.80 13.37 5.99
C ALA A 2 14.81 12.21 5.76
N THR A 3 14.74 11.27 6.69
CA THR A 3 13.73 10.22 6.70
C THR A 3 12.36 10.90 6.75
N THR A 4 11.61 10.87 5.65
CA THR A 4 10.21 11.33 5.64
C THR A 4 9.41 10.46 6.60
N GLN A 5 9.27 10.94 7.82
CA GLN A 5 8.63 10.23 8.92
C GLN A 5 7.12 10.16 8.67
N PHE A 6 6.59 8.94 8.55
CA PHE A 6 5.16 8.70 8.47
C PHE A 6 4.49 9.05 9.81
N TRP A 7 3.91 10.24 9.91
CA TRP A 7 3.49 10.82 11.19
C TRP A 7 2.25 10.13 11.76
N SER A 8 1.28 9.82 10.89
CA SER A 8 0.02 9.21 11.27
C SER A 8 0.11 7.70 11.54
N GLN A 9 1.30 7.11 11.60
CA GLN A 9 1.54 5.71 11.96
C GLN A 9 0.74 5.26 13.20
N LYS A 10 0.74 6.08 14.26
CA LYS A 10 0.03 5.76 15.51
C LYS A 10 -1.48 5.57 15.34
N LEU A 11 -2.08 6.23 14.34
CA LEU A 11 -3.52 6.10 14.07
C LEU A 11 -3.88 4.71 13.52
N PHE A 12 -2.91 3.99 12.97
CA PHE A 12 -3.10 2.71 12.29
C PHE A 12 -2.43 1.53 13.01
N GLU A 13 -2.04 1.70 14.27
CA GLU A 13 -1.35 0.67 15.08
C GLU A 13 -2.09 -0.67 15.20
N ARG A 14 -3.42 -0.72 15.00
CA ARG A 14 -4.19 -1.97 15.10
C ARG A 14 -5.13 -2.23 13.92
N ARG A 15 -5.22 -1.28 13.00
CA ARG A 15 -6.24 -1.29 11.93
C ARG A 15 -5.67 -0.65 10.67
N ASP A 16 -6.12 -1.14 9.53
CA ASP A 16 -5.73 -0.59 8.22
C ASP A 16 -6.64 0.56 7.77
N SER A 17 -7.77 0.76 8.45
CA SER A 17 -8.69 1.86 8.20
C SER A 17 -9.22 2.47 9.49
N LEU A 18 -9.51 3.77 9.43
CA LEU A 18 -10.02 4.53 10.56
C LEU A 18 -11.00 5.60 10.10
N LYS A 19 -12.20 5.61 10.69
CA LYS A 19 -13.18 6.69 10.51
C LYS A 19 -13.07 7.69 11.66
N ILE A 20 -12.54 8.89 11.39
CA ILE A 20 -12.27 9.91 12.41
C ILE A 20 -12.34 11.32 11.81
N SER A 21 -12.74 12.30 12.62
CA SER A 21 -12.69 13.73 12.26
C SER A 21 -11.28 14.29 12.48
N TYR A 22 -10.99 15.46 11.91
CA TYR A 22 -9.71 16.15 12.18
C TYR A 22 -9.54 16.50 13.66
N ASP A 23 -10.61 16.95 14.33
CA ASP A 23 -10.62 17.16 15.78
C ASP A 23 -10.30 15.87 16.54
N GLY A 24 -10.86 14.73 16.12
CA GLY A 24 -10.54 13.43 16.74
C GLY A 24 -9.07 13.03 16.57
N VAL A 25 -8.47 13.32 15.41
CA VAL A 25 -7.02 13.10 15.17
C VAL A 25 -6.20 14.01 16.07
N ALA A 26 -6.56 15.30 16.14
CA ALA A 26 -5.90 16.29 16.98
C ALA A 26 -5.86 15.85 18.46
N ARG A 27 -6.99 15.41 19.01
CA ARG A 27 -7.05 14.89 20.39
C ARG A 27 -6.21 13.64 20.59
N LYS A 28 -6.26 12.67 19.67
CA LYS A 28 -5.46 11.43 19.78
C LYS A 28 -3.96 11.68 19.73
N CYS A 29 -3.54 12.67 18.95
CA CYS A 29 -2.13 12.98 18.73
C CYS A 29 -1.63 14.14 19.61
N ASN A 30 -2.48 14.70 20.48
CA ASN A 30 -2.20 15.86 21.33
C ASN A 30 -1.63 17.06 20.55
N VAL A 31 -2.27 17.42 19.43
CA VAL A 31 -1.89 18.56 18.57
C VAL A 31 -3.10 19.41 18.25
N SER A 32 -2.89 20.62 17.73
CA SER A 32 -4.00 21.45 17.22
C SER A 32 -4.67 20.81 15.99
N GLU A 33 -5.94 21.13 15.75
CA GLU A 33 -6.65 20.66 14.55
C GLU A 33 -5.97 21.13 13.25
N ARG A 34 -5.43 22.35 13.25
CA ARG A 34 -4.67 22.89 12.11
C ARG A 34 -3.43 22.05 11.82
N SER A 35 -2.68 21.69 12.84
CA SER A 35 -1.49 20.82 12.72
C SER A 35 -1.88 19.42 12.27
N ALA A 36 -2.95 18.84 12.84
CA ALA A 36 -3.47 17.54 12.41
C ALA A 36 -3.85 17.53 10.93
N LYS A 37 -4.54 18.58 10.44
CA LYS A 37 -4.87 18.75 9.02
C LYS A 37 -3.61 18.78 8.15
N TYR A 38 -2.61 19.55 8.56
CA TYR A 38 -1.34 19.66 7.84
C TYR A 38 -0.60 18.31 7.76
N TYR A 39 -0.42 17.61 8.88
CA TYR A 39 0.29 16.33 8.88
C TYR A 39 -0.43 15.23 8.12
N ILE A 40 -1.76 15.16 8.26
CA ILE A 40 -2.57 14.22 7.48
C ILE A 40 -2.47 14.53 5.99
N LYS A 41 -2.52 15.80 5.59
CA LYS A 41 -2.33 16.19 4.18
C LYS A 41 -0.95 15.74 3.69
N ARG A 42 0.10 16.01 4.45
CA ARG A 42 1.47 15.58 4.11
C ARG A 42 1.59 14.06 3.94
N ASP A 43 0.98 13.27 4.82
CA ASP A 43 1.04 11.81 4.72
C ASP A 43 0.19 11.24 3.56
N ILE A 44 -0.88 11.95 3.16
CA ILE A 44 -1.64 11.67 1.94
C ILE A 44 -0.79 11.98 0.71
N ASP A 45 -0.17 13.17 0.66
CA ASP A 45 0.65 13.62 -0.47
C ASP A 45 1.89 12.72 -0.65
N ALA A 46 2.45 12.22 0.46
CA ALA A 46 3.53 11.23 0.45
C ALA A 46 3.07 9.80 0.08
N GLY A 47 1.75 9.58 -0.05
CA GLY A 47 1.15 8.32 -0.48
C GLY A 47 1.14 7.23 0.60
N TYR A 48 1.29 7.55 1.88
CA TYR A 48 1.21 6.56 2.97
C TYR A 48 -0.24 6.21 3.31
N ILE A 49 -1.15 7.19 3.20
CA ILE A 49 -2.57 7.03 3.49
C ILE A 49 -3.43 7.61 2.36
N SER A 50 -4.64 7.10 2.21
CA SER A 50 -5.67 7.69 1.36
C SER A 50 -6.86 8.14 2.21
N ARG A 51 -7.62 9.12 1.71
CA ARG A 51 -8.78 9.70 2.40
C ARG A 51 -10.03 9.60 1.53
N LYS A 52 -11.10 9.05 2.10
CA LYS A 52 -12.46 9.11 1.56
C LYS A 52 -13.32 9.99 2.45
N LYS A 53 -13.95 11.01 1.87
CA LYS A 53 -14.96 11.81 2.58
C LYS A 53 -16.23 10.96 2.71
N SER A 54 -16.82 10.92 3.91
CA SER A 54 -18.16 10.35 4.08
C SER A 54 -19.17 11.48 4.11
N GLN A 55 -20.34 11.26 3.51
CA GLN A 55 -21.48 12.16 3.58
C GLN A 55 -22.66 11.39 4.16
N TYR A 56 -23.55 12.11 4.82
CA TYR A 56 -24.82 11.56 5.29
C TYR A 56 -25.94 12.53 4.98
N CYS A 57 -27.14 11.99 4.74
CA CYS A 57 -28.33 12.82 4.64
C CYS A 57 -28.80 13.15 6.06
N HIS A 58 -28.87 14.43 6.40
CA HIS A 58 -29.35 14.84 7.70
C HIS A 58 -30.87 14.56 7.80
N PRO A 59 -31.35 13.86 8.86
CA PRO A 59 -32.73 13.37 8.92
C PRO A 59 -33.79 14.49 8.85
N ILE A 60 -33.47 15.65 9.42
CA ILE A 60 -34.37 16.81 9.49
C ILE A 60 -34.27 17.69 8.23
N PHE A 61 -33.04 18.04 7.81
CA PHE A 61 -32.83 19.04 6.76
C PHE A 61 -32.84 18.46 5.34
N LYS A 62 -32.88 17.13 5.18
CA LYS A 62 -32.79 16.42 3.88
C LYS A 62 -31.64 16.92 2.99
N ARG A 63 -30.55 17.40 3.61
CA ARG A 63 -29.34 17.89 2.95
C ARG A 63 -28.20 16.92 3.18
N LEU A 64 -27.31 16.81 2.20
CA LEU A 64 -26.05 16.09 2.34
C LEU A 64 -25.12 16.92 3.25
N CYS A 65 -24.80 16.36 4.41
CA CYS A 65 -23.86 16.93 5.36
C CYS A 65 -22.56 16.13 5.34
N ASP A 66 -21.46 16.83 5.58
CA ASP A 66 -20.16 16.20 5.70
C ASP A 66 -20.11 15.34 6.98
N GLY A 67 -19.84 14.05 6.79
CA GLY A 67 -19.57 13.12 7.87
C GLY A 67 -18.08 13.07 8.23
N LYS A 68 -17.73 12.11 9.08
CA LYS A 68 -16.31 11.85 9.43
C LYS A 68 -15.51 11.40 8.20
N ASN A 69 -14.23 11.73 8.15
CA ASN A 69 -13.33 11.21 7.13
C ASN A 69 -13.02 9.74 7.41
N ILE A 70 -12.85 8.95 6.34
CA ILE A 70 -12.37 7.58 6.42
C ILE A 70 -10.97 7.57 5.80
N TYR A 71 -9.98 7.16 6.59
CA TYR A 71 -8.59 7.03 6.15
C TYR A 71 -8.22 5.57 6.00
N PHE A 72 -7.42 5.25 4.99
CA PHE A 72 -6.94 3.90 4.69
C PHE A 72 -5.42 3.91 4.52
N LEU A 73 -4.74 2.87 5.00
CA LEU A 73 -3.34 2.63 4.65
C LEU A 73 -3.25 2.22 3.17
N THR A 74 -2.32 2.85 2.45
CA THR A 74 -1.94 2.40 1.11
C THR A 74 -0.97 1.22 1.21
N LYS A 75 -0.64 0.57 0.08
CA LYS A 75 0.42 -0.45 0.04
C LYS A 75 1.75 0.08 0.60
N LYS A 76 2.10 1.34 0.28
CA LYS A 76 3.29 2.02 0.80
C LYS A 76 3.22 2.22 2.32
N GLY A 77 2.07 2.69 2.83
CA GLY A 77 1.84 2.82 4.28
C GLY A 77 1.94 1.48 5.01
N LYS A 78 1.33 0.42 4.47
CA LYS A 78 1.41 -0.93 5.04
C LYS A 78 2.85 -1.45 5.06
N SER A 79 3.58 -1.31 3.95
CA SER A 79 4.99 -1.71 3.87
C SER A 79 5.86 -0.97 4.89
N TYR A 80 5.66 0.35 5.04
CA TYR A 80 6.36 1.14 6.05
C TYR A 80 6.08 0.64 7.49
N LEU A 81 4.86 0.17 7.77
CA LEU A 81 4.48 -0.39 9.06
C LEU A 81 4.88 -1.86 9.25
N GLY A 82 5.60 -2.47 8.30
CA GLY A 82 5.92 -3.90 8.34
C GLY A 82 4.71 -4.82 8.15
N ARG A 83 3.61 -4.28 7.58
CA ARG A 83 2.35 -4.98 7.28
C ARG A 83 2.11 -5.17 5.80
N GLY A 84 3.13 -4.94 4.98
CA GLY A 84 3.07 -5.43 3.61
C GLY A 84 2.74 -6.91 3.67
N ASP A 85 1.83 -7.38 2.81
CA ASP A 85 1.76 -8.80 2.50
C ASP A 85 3.20 -9.23 2.33
N LYS A 86 3.68 -10.19 3.15
CA LYS A 86 4.93 -10.85 2.85
C LYS A 86 4.72 -11.29 1.42
N GLN A 87 5.41 -10.67 0.47
CA GLN A 87 5.56 -11.26 -0.84
C GLN A 87 6.17 -12.61 -0.49
N SER A 88 5.35 -13.66 -0.52
CA SER A 88 5.84 -15.00 -0.69
C SER A 88 6.90 -14.84 -1.77
N PRO A 89 8.15 -15.29 -1.53
CA PRO A 89 9.17 -15.16 -2.54
C PRO A 89 8.55 -15.66 -3.85
N PRO A 90 8.79 -15.00 -5.00
CA PRO A 90 8.42 -15.61 -6.26
C PRO A 90 8.97 -17.02 -6.18
N SER A 91 8.12 -18.03 -6.38
CA SER A 91 8.50 -19.43 -6.34
C SER A 91 9.64 -19.59 -7.34
N SER A 92 10.86 -19.43 -6.84
CA SER A 92 12.08 -19.74 -7.54
C SER A 92 12.01 -21.25 -7.67
N PHE A 93 11.60 -21.69 -8.84
CA PHE A 93 12.00 -22.98 -9.36
C PHE A 93 13.43 -23.24 -8.89
N SER A 94 13.59 -24.18 -7.97
CA SER A 94 14.91 -24.70 -7.63
C SER A 94 15.57 -25.10 -8.94
N LEU A 95 16.70 -24.46 -9.23
CA LEU A 95 17.67 -24.98 -10.18
C LEU A 95 17.93 -26.43 -9.81
N ASN A 96 17.46 -27.37 -10.63
CA ASN A 96 18.12 -28.66 -10.72
C ASN A 96 19.18 -28.52 -11.81
N ASN A 97 20.41 -28.28 -11.35
CA ASN A 97 21.62 -28.30 -12.13
C ASN A 97 21.73 -29.65 -12.85
N ASN A 98 21.62 -29.65 -14.18
CA ASN A 98 22.37 -30.59 -15.02
C ASN A 98 22.68 -29.95 -16.38
N ARG A 99 23.84 -29.27 -16.40
CA ARG A 99 24.86 -29.28 -17.46
C ARG A 99 24.42 -29.73 -18.86
N LYS A 100 24.29 -28.77 -19.78
CA LYS A 100 25.07 -28.62 -21.03
C LYS A 100 24.28 -27.77 -22.02
N VAL A 101 24.61 -26.49 -22.09
CA VAL A 101 24.34 -25.64 -23.26
C VAL A 101 25.71 -25.35 -23.86
N MET A 102 26.02 -26.02 -24.97
CA MET A 102 27.15 -25.82 -25.89
C MET A 102 26.83 -26.77 -27.06
N TYR A 103 26.70 -26.39 -28.33
CA TYR A 103 27.04 -25.19 -29.09
C TYR A 103 26.10 -25.12 -30.31
N ASP A 104 26.02 -23.92 -30.87
CA ASP A 104 25.82 -23.56 -32.27
C ASP A 104 25.52 -24.65 -33.31
N LEU A 105 24.41 -24.43 -34.01
CA LEU A 105 24.38 -24.22 -35.47
C LEU A 105 25.58 -24.82 -36.24
N HIS A 106 25.44 -26.04 -36.77
CA HIS A 106 26.02 -26.41 -38.06
C HIS A 106 25.57 -27.80 -38.54
N LEU A 107 25.35 -27.90 -39.85
CA LEU A 107 25.52 -29.10 -40.70
C LEU A 107 24.58 -30.29 -40.43
N SER A 108 23.53 -30.42 -41.23
CA SER A 108 23.52 -31.18 -42.49
C SER A 108 23.21 -32.66 -42.29
N LEU A 109 22.19 -33.09 -43.04
CA LEU A 109 22.10 -34.38 -43.70
C LEU A 109 22.16 -35.67 -42.87
N SER A 110 21.24 -36.55 -43.27
CA SER A 110 21.29 -38.02 -43.25
C SER A 110 20.58 -38.67 -42.08
N GLN A 111 19.38 -39.18 -42.39
CA GLN A 111 18.88 -40.52 -42.02
C GLN A 111 17.50 -40.62 -42.73
N LEU A 112 17.28 -41.39 -43.82
CA LEU A 112 17.62 -42.81 -44.05
C LEU A 112 17.36 -43.59 -42.75
N ASP A 113 16.35 -44.43 -42.62
CA ASP A 113 15.99 -45.53 -43.52
C ASP A 113 14.69 -46.21 -43.01
N VAL A 114 13.99 -46.92 -43.91
CA VAL A 114 13.45 -48.30 -43.78
C VAL A 114 12.51 -48.57 -42.56
N ASP A 115 11.26 -48.99 -42.72
CA ASP A 115 10.72 -50.17 -43.45
C ASP A 115 9.44 -49.87 -44.24
#